data_AF-A0A1M6MNE8-F1
#
_entry.id   AF-A0A1M6MNE8-F1
#
_cell.length_a   1.000
_cell.length_b   1.000
_cell.length_c   1.000
_cell.angle_alpha   90.00
_cell.angle_beta   90.00
_cell.angle_gamma   90.00
#
_symmetry.space_group_name_H-M   'P 1'
#
loop_
_entity.id
_entity.type
_entity.pdbx_description
1 polymer ?
#
loop_
_entity_poly.entity_id
_entity_poly.type
_entity_poly.pdbx_seq_one_letter_code
_entity_poly.pdbx_strand_id
1 'polypeptide(L)' 'MKEYIALFFTHSGAIKFQRFSKKNNIDCELMPVPRKLSSNCGVCARFNFDGNINDLINEEIEQIYEIINDAYKLIYEEK' A
#
# COMPACT_ATOMS: atom_id res chain seq x y z
N MET A 1 -14.97 -3.24 4.92
CA MET A 1 -13.68 -2.53 4.90
C MET A 1 -12.54 -3.50 5.08
N LYS A 2 -11.85 -3.80 3.97
CA LYS A 2 -10.58 -4.51 4.00
C LYS A 2 -9.45 -3.53 4.27
N GLU A 3 -8.36 -4.04 4.82
CA GLU A 3 -7.17 -3.26 5.15
C GLU A 3 -5.98 -3.75 4.34
N TYR A 4 -5.19 -2.81 3.84
CA TYR A 4 -4.08 -3.10 2.94
C TYR A 4 -2.83 -2.32 3.31
N ILE A 5 -1.70 -2.85 2.86
CA ILE A 5 -0.41 -2.15 2.81
C ILE A 5 0.11 -2.18 1.38
N ALA A 6 0.41 -1.01 0.82
CA ALA A 6 1.13 -0.88 -0.45
C ALA A 6 2.58 -0.47 -0.19
N LEU A 7 3.51 -1.22 -0.78
CA LEU A 7 4.93 -0.87 -0.89
C LEU A 7 5.16 -0.15 -2.23
N PHE A 8 6.20 0.67 -2.28
CA PHE A 8 6.49 1.53 -3.42
C PHE A 8 7.97 1.47 -3.76
N PHE A 9 8.29 1.54 -5.05
CA PHE A 9 9.68 1.67 -5.52
C PHE A 9 10.35 2.95 -5.03
N THR A 10 9.55 4.01 -4.79
CA THR A 10 10.06 5.32 -4.37
C THR A 10 9.23 5.95 -3.26
N HIS A 11 9.86 6.77 -2.42
CA HIS A 11 9.16 7.58 -1.42
C HIS A 11 8.17 8.56 -2.09
N SER A 12 8.54 9.11 -3.25
CA SER A 12 7.67 10.00 -4.03
C SER A 12 6.40 9.29 -4.49
N GLY A 13 6.51 8.03 -4.91
CA GLY A 13 5.38 7.16 -5.24
C GLY A 13 4.40 7.01 -4.08
N ALA A 14 4.91 6.72 -2.88
CA ALA A 14 4.08 6.63 -1.68
C ALA A 14 3.33 7.94 -1.38
N ILE A 15 4.01 9.10 -1.49
CA ILE A 15 3.40 10.41 -1.28
C ILE A 15 2.31 10.70 -2.31
N LYS A 16 2.55 10.41 -3.60
CA LYS A 16 1.54 10.56 -4.66
C LYS A 16 0.32 9.67 -4.38
N PHE A 17 0.55 8.42 -3.99
CA PHE A 17 -0.52 7.49 -3.65
C PHE A 17 -1.36 7.97 -2.47
N GLN A 18 -0.75 8.50 -1.41
CA GLN A 18 -1.50 9.07 -0.29
C GLN A 18 -2.37 10.25 -0.72
N ARG A 19 -1.85 11.15 -1.57
CA ARG A 19 -2.61 12.29 -2.10
C ARG A 19 -3.78 11.83 -2.97
N PHE A 20 -3.55 10.82 -3.82
CA PHE A 20 -4.60 10.19 -4.62
C PHE A 20 -5.67 9.56 -3.73
N SER A 21 -5.27 8.80 -2.71
CA SER A 21 -6.18 8.15 -1.76
C SER A 21 -7.06 9.17 -1.04
N LYS A 22 -6.45 10.23 -0.48
CA LYS A 22 -7.18 11.33 0.19
C LYS A 22 -8.17 12.02 -0.75
N LYS A 23 -7.81 12.24 -2.02
CA LYS A 23 -8.70 12.84 -3.03
C LYS A 23 -9.94 11.96 -3.31
N ASN A 24 -9.80 10.65 -3.16
CA ASN A 24 -10.86 9.67 -3.37
C ASN A 24 -11.57 9.24 -2.08
N ASN A 25 -11.38 9.98 -0.97
CA ASN A 25 -11.92 9.64 0.36
C ASN A 25 -11.53 8.23 0.86
N ILE A 26 -10.34 7.77 0.47
CA ILE A 26 -9.74 6.53 0.97
C ILE A 26 -8.86 6.92 2.18
N ASP A 27 -9.16 6.32 3.33
CA ASP A 27 -8.34 6.50 4.52
C ASP A 27 -6.97 5.87 4.29
N CYS A 28 -5.92 6.68 4.34
CA CYS A 28 -4.57 6.30 3.96
C CYS A 28 -3.51 7.08 4.74
N GLU A 29 -2.67 6.33 5.43
CA GLU A 29 -1.54 6.81 6.21
C GLU A 29 -0.22 6.27 5.64
N LEU A 30 0.82 7.12 5.64
CA LEU A 30 2.18 6.70 5.32
C LEU A 30 2.91 6.31 6.59
N MET A 31 3.60 5.18 6.54
CA MET A 31 4.39 4.67 7.66
C MET A 31 5.65 3.97 7.15
N PRO A 32 6.68 3.77 8.00
CA PRO A 32 7.82 2.93 7.64
C PRO A 32 7.37 1.52 7.29
N VAL A 33 8.02 0.90 6.30
CA VAL A 33 7.69 -0.49 5.90
C VAL A 33 7.88 -1.43 7.10
N PRO A 34 6.88 -2.27 7.43
CA PRO A 34 7.05 -3.30 8.45
C PRO A 34 8.21 -4.22 8.11
N ARG A 35 9.09 -4.50 9.09
CA ARG A 35 10.26 -5.40 8.91
C ARG A 35 9.89 -6.81 8.42
N LYS A 36 8.65 -7.25 8.66
CA LYS A 36 8.10 -8.52 8.17
C LYS A 36 7.91 -8.53 6.65
N LEU A 37 7.74 -7.36 6.02
CA LEU A 37 7.50 -7.19 4.58
C LEU A 37 8.79 -6.83 3.83
N SER A 38 9.64 -5.98 4.40
CA SER A 38 10.93 -5.64 3.80
C SER A 38 11.96 -5.29 4.86
N SER A 39 13.23 -5.61 4.57
CA SER A 39 14.38 -5.15 5.38
C SER A 39 14.88 -3.77 4.96
N ASN A 40 14.35 -3.20 3.87
CA ASN A 40 14.72 -1.86 3.40
C ASN A 40 14.01 -0.77 4.21
N CYS A 41 14.65 0.39 4.34
CA CYS A 41 14.14 1.56 5.06
C CYS A 41 13.05 2.34 4.28
N GLY A 42 12.26 1.66 3.46
CA GLY A 42 11.24 2.27 2.62
C GLY A 42 10.04 2.83 3.39
N VAL A 43 9.16 3.50 2.66
CA VAL A 43 7.84 3.95 3.13
C VAL A 43 6.76 3.10 2.46
N CYS A 44 5.77 2.69 3.23
CA CYS A 44 4.55 2.09 2.73
C CYS A 44 3.32 2.95 3.05
N ALA A 45 2.23 2.67 2.37
CA ALA A 45 0.92 3.23 2.66
C ALA A 45 0.03 2.16 3.26
N ARG A 46 -0.51 2.42 4.45
CA ARG A 46 -1.58 1.60 5.06
C ARG A 46 -2.91 2.27 4.75
N PHE A 47 -3.87 1.52 4.24
CA PHE A 47 -5.15 2.09 3.82
C PHE A 47 -6.31 1.09 3.88
N ASN A 48 -7.52 1.63 3.98
CA ASN A 48 -8.75 0.85 3.97
C ASN A 48 -9.50 1.02 2.65
N PHE A 49 -9.89 -0.08 2.03
CA PHE A 49 -10.57 -0.05 0.73
C PHE A 49 -11.54 -1.22 0.57
N ASP A 50 -12.73 -0.95 0.04
CA ASP A 50 -13.73 -1.99 -0.25
C ASP A 50 -13.96 -2.22 -1.75
N GLY A 51 -13.29 -1.43 -2.60
CA GLY A 51 -13.34 -1.57 -4.05
C GLY A 51 -12.38 -2.64 -4.60
N ASN A 52 -12.24 -2.64 -5.92
CA ASN A 52 -11.30 -3.52 -6.60
C ASN A 52 -9.89 -2.93 -6.51
N ILE A 53 -8.97 -3.65 -5.87
CA ILE A 53 -7.58 -3.19 -5.69
C ILE A 53 -6.89 -2.89 -7.01
N ASN A 54 -7.28 -3.55 -8.11
CA ASN A 54 -6.74 -3.28 -9.43
C ASN A 54 -6.95 -1.82 -9.88
N ASP A 55 -7.95 -1.12 -9.34
CA ASP A 55 -8.20 0.29 -9.65
C ASP A 55 -7.19 1.24 -8.98
N LEU A 56 -6.43 0.74 -8.00
CA LEU A 56 -5.41 1.49 -7.26
C LEU A 56 -3.98 1.19 -7.75
N ILE A 57 -3.79 0.09 -8.49
CA ILE A 57 -2.49 -0.34 -9.00
C ILE A 57 -1.95 0.67 -10.02
N ASN A 58 -0.67 1.03 -9.88
CA ASN A 58 0.05 1.90 -10.80
C ASN A 58 1.56 1.58 -10.75
N GLU A 59 2.31 2.14 -11.69
CA GLU A 59 3.75 1.92 -11.90
C GLU A 59 4.66 2.25 -10.70
N GLU A 60 4.17 2.98 -9.69
CA GLU A 60 4.95 3.30 -8.49
C GLU A 60 4.84 2.23 -7.40
N ILE A 61 3.84 1.34 -7.49
CA ILE A 61 3.57 0.30 -6.51
C ILE A 61 4.44 -0.92 -6.81
N GLU A 62 5.18 -1.36 -5.79
CA GLU A 62 6.01 -2.56 -5.84
C GLU A 62 5.19 -3.79 -5.47
N GLN A 63 4.49 -3.74 -4.33
CA GLN A 63 3.70 -4.85 -3.80
C GLN A 63 2.47 -4.32 -3.05
N ILE A 64 1.40 -5.11 -3.03
CA ILE A 64 0.24 -4.87 -2.15
C ILE A 64 -0.04 -6.11 -1.33
N TYR A 65 -0.27 -5.90 -0.03
CA TYR A 65 -0.66 -6.91 0.93
C TYR A 65 -2.04 -6.59 1.51
N GLU A 66 -2.90 -7.59 1.64
CA GLU A 66 -4.11 -7.55 2.45
C GLU A 66 -3.76 -7.96 3.89
N ILE A 67 -4.21 -7.21 4.89
CA ILE A 67 -4.04 -7.56 6.31
C ILE A 67 -5.21 -8.44 6.74
N ILE A 68 -4.92 -9.70 7.13
CA ILE A 68 -5.91 -10.68 7.60
C ILE A 68 -5.42 -11.27 8.91
N ASN A 69 -6.12 -11.03 10.02
CA ASN A 69 -5.77 -11.54 11.36
C ASN A 69 -4.29 -11.30 11.73
N ASP A 70 -3.82 -10.05 11.57
CA ASP A 70 -2.41 -9.64 11.79
C ASP A 70 -1.35 -10.31 10.88
N ALA A 71 -1.79 -11.05 9.86
CA ALA A 71 -0.93 -11.59 8.81
C ALA A 71 -1.04 -10.75 7.54
N TYR A 72 0.07 -10.68 6.80
CA TYR A 72 0.13 -10.02 5.50
C TYR A 72 -0.02 -11.06 4.40
N LYS A 73 -1.06 -10.92 3.58
CA LYS A 73 -1.30 -11.75 2.41
C LYS A 73 -0.97 -10.97 1.15
N LEU A 74 0.05 -11.40 0.41
CA LEU A 74 0.42 -10.80 -0.88
C LEU A 74 -0.76 -10.97 -1.87
N ILE A 75 -1.20 -9.85 -2.45
CA ILE A 75 -2.27 -9.83 -3.46
C ILE A 75 -1.81 -9.28 -4.81
N TYR A 76 -0.73 -8.51 -4.83
CA TYR A 76 -0.10 -7.98 -6.03
C TYR A 76 1.40 -7.80 -5.80
N GLU A 77 2.18 -8.08 -6.84
CA GLU A 77 3.62 -7.85 -6.90
C GLU A 77 3.97 -7.49 -8.35
N GLU A 78 4.65 -6.37 -8.54
CA GLU A 78 5.17 -5.96 -9.84
C GLU A 78 6.46 -6.74 -10.15
N LYS A 79 6.60 -7.21 -11.39
CA LYS A 79 7.71 -8.08 -11.84
C LYS A 79 8.88 -7.32 -12.45
#